data_AF-A0A258JUB3-F1
#
_entry.id   AF-A0A258JUB3-F1
#
_cell.length_a   1.000
_cell.length_b   1.000
_cell.length_c   1.000
_cell.angle_alpha   90.00
_cell.angle_beta   90.00
_cell.angle_gamma   90.00
#
_symmetry.space_group_name_H-M   'P 1'
#
loop_
_entity.id
_entity.type
_entity.pdbx_description
1 polymer ?
#
loop_
_entity_poly.entity_id
_entity_poly.type
_entity_poly.pdbx_seq_one_letter_code
_entity_poly.pdbx_strand_id
1 'polypeptide(L)'
;MTKERPVSHPAPDMETLAPILPRHLRDVLGSFTTGVVVVTTRGEAGRPIGLTINSFNSVSLDPPLILWSLALKAPSLGAFRATDSFVINILGAHQEDLGRRFATPSADKFAG
;
A
#
# COMPACT_ATOMS: atom_id res chain seq x y z
N MET A 1 -17.22 25.24 -34.79
CA MET A 1 -16.37 24.31 -34.01
C MET A 1 -15.91 25.05 -32.77
N THR A 2 -16.67 24.91 -31.70
CA THR A 2 -16.60 25.72 -30.47
C THR A 2 -15.36 25.33 -29.66
N LYS A 3 -14.46 26.30 -29.42
CA LYS A 3 -13.31 26.14 -28.55
C LYS A 3 -13.78 26.27 -27.10
N GLU A 4 -13.85 25.15 -26.38
CA GLU A 4 -14.09 25.10 -24.93
C GLU A 4 -13.11 26.07 -24.24
N ARG A 5 -13.62 27.03 -23.48
CA ARG A 5 -12.80 27.93 -22.63
C ARG A 5 -12.26 27.10 -21.47
N PRO A 6 -10.97 27.23 -21.09
CA PRO A 6 -10.48 26.62 -19.87
C PRO A 6 -11.27 27.16 -18.68
N VAL A 7 -11.91 26.27 -17.93
CA VAL A 7 -12.59 26.61 -16.68
C VAL A 7 -11.50 27.03 -15.69
N SER A 8 -11.35 28.34 -15.47
CA SER A 8 -10.47 28.86 -14.42
C SER A 8 -11.09 28.48 -13.08
N HIS A 9 -10.63 27.38 -12.48
CA HIS A 9 -10.87 27.16 -11.06
C HIS A 9 -9.99 28.17 -10.32
N PRO A 10 -10.57 29.10 -9.54
CA PRO A 10 -9.76 29.89 -8.62
C PRO A 10 -9.02 28.89 -7.73
N ALA A 11 -7.69 29.07 -7.60
CA ALA A 11 -6.94 28.29 -6.64
C ALA A 11 -7.60 28.50 -5.26
N PRO A 12 -7.95 27.44 -4.52
CA PRO A 12 -8.58 27.61 -3.23
C PRO A 12 -7.64 28.43 -2.35
N ASP A 13 -8.19 29.46 -1.69
CA ASP A 13 -7.45 30.26 -0.73
C ASP A 13 -6.84 29.30 0.30
N MET A 14 -5.50 29.27 0.40
CA MET A 14 -4.76 28.31 1.23
C MET A 14 -5.13 28.39 2.72
N GLU A 15 -5.76 29.49 3.16
CA GLU A 15 -6.27 29.70 4.52
C GLU A 15 -7.59 28.96 4.81
N THR A 16 -8.33 28.47 3.80
CA THR A 16 -9.68 27.87 3.98
C THR A 16 -9.72 26.37 3.69
N LEU A 17 -8.58 25.67 3.76
CA LEU A 17 -8.60 24.20 3.70
C LEU A 17 -9.06 23.64 5.05
N ALA A 18 -10.35 23.33 5.15
CA ALA A 18 -10.89 22.58 6.27
C ALA A 18 -10.05 21.30 6.50
N PRO A 19 -9.72 20.94 7.76
CA PRO A 19 -8.91 19.75 8.03
C PRO A 19 -9.53 18.50 7.42
N ILE A 20 -8.73 17.75 6.65
CA ILE A 20 -9.18 16.46 6.11
C ILE A 20 -9.23 15.44 7.26
N LEU A 21 -10.44 15.05 7.64
CA LEU A 21 -10.63 14.01 8.66
C LEU A 21 -10.05 12.67 8.15
N PRO A 22 -9.26 11.92 8.95
CA PRO A 22 -8.62 10.67 8.49
C PRO A 22 -9.59 9.61 7.96
N ARG A 23 -10.81 9.56 8.50
CA ARG A 23 -11.89 8.67 8.01
C ARG A 23 -12.33 9.06 6.61
N HIS A 24 -12.59 10.34 6.37
CA HIS A 24 -13.00 10.83 5.05
C HIS A 24 -11.92 10.56 3.99
N LEU A 25 -10.64 10.82 4.30
CA LEU A 25 -9.54 10.50 3.39
C LEU A 25 -9.49 9.00 3.06
N ARG A 26 -9.68 8.14 4.07
CA ARG A 26 -9.68 6.68 3.89
C ARG A 26 -10.83 6.24 2.98
N ASP A 27 -12.02 6.80 3.16
CA ASP A 27 -13.19 6.44 2.37
C ASP A 27 -13.00 6.84 0.90
N VAL A 28 -12.46 8.04 0.64
CA VAL A 28 -12.12 8.51 -0.71
C VAL A 28 -11.02 7.65 -1.34
N LEU A 29 -9.94 7.35 -0.61
CA LEU A 29 -8.87 6.48 -1.15
C LEU A 29 -9.36 5.04 -1.37
N GLY A 30 -10.33 4.58 -0.59
CA GLY A 30 -10.95 3.27 -0.74
C GLY A 30 -11.80 3.11 -2.00
N SER A 31 -12.20 4.21 -2.66
CA SER A 31 -12.92 4.13 -3.93
C SER A 31 -12.00 3.80 -5.11
N PHE A 32 -10.70 3.96 -4.97
CA PHE A 32 -9.73 3.52 -5.98
C PHE A 32 -9.44 2.03 -5.81
N THR A 33 -9.95 1.23 -6.75
CA THR A 33 -9.81 -0.23 -6.70
C THR A 33 -8.36 -0.64 -7.00
N THR A 34 -7.80 -1.51 -6.17
CA THR A 34 -6.45 -2.08 -6.35
C THR A 34 -6.46 -3.60 -6.23
N GLY A 35 -5.39 -4.24 -6.71
CA GLY A 35 -5.10 -5.63 -6.39
C GLY A 35 -4.64 -5.78 -4.93
N VAL A 36 -4.61 -7.03 -4.45
CA VAL A 36 -4.09 -7.37 -3.11
C VAL A 36 -2.74 -8.04 -3.26
N VAL A 37 -1.78 -7.60 -2.46
CA VAL A 37 -0.42 -8.09 -2.47
C VAL A 37 -0.01 -8.51 -1.06
N VAL A 38 0.71 -9.62 -0.94
CA VAL A 38 1.48 -9.95 0.27
C VAL A 38 2.94 -9.65 0.01
N VAL A 39 3.51 -8.74 0.79
CA VAL A 39 4.95 -8.48 0.77
C VAL A 39 5.62 -9.34 1.83
N THR A 40 6.68 -10.05 1.47
CA THR A 40 7.45 -10.89 2.40
C THR A 40 8.92 -10.52 2.41
N THR A 41 9.57 -10.79 3.55
CA THR A 41 11.02 -10.70 3.72
C THR A 41 11.47 -11.64 4.85
N ARG A 42 12.77 -11.66 5.14
CA ARG A 42 13.37 -12.35 6.28
C ARG A 42 13.80 -11.34 7.34
N GLY A 43 13.37 -11.57 8.59
CA GLY A 43 13.85 -10.83 9.75
C GLY A 43 15.09 -11.48 10.37
N GLU A 44 15.34 -11.14 11.63
CA GLU A 44 16.41 -11.73 12.43
C GLU A 44 16.38 -13.26 12.42
N ALA A 45 17.57 -13.88 12.37
CA ALA A 45 17.76 -15.32 12.29
C ALA A 45 16.97 -16.02 11.15
N GLY A 46 16.61 -15.29 10.09
CA GLY A 46 15.89 -15.83 8.93
C GLY A 46 14.39 -16.01 9.13
N ARG A 47 13.81 -15.51 10.24
CA ARG A 47 12.37 -15.62 10.52
C ARG A 47 11.54 -15.01 9.39
N PRO A 48 10.55 -15.72 8.82
CA PRO A 48 9.73 -15.18 7.75
C PRO A 48 8.80 -14.09 8.29
N ILE A 49 8.74 -12.98 7.57
CA ILE A 49 7.89 -11.83 7.90
C ILE A 49 7.08 -11.48 6.66
N GLY A 50 5.80 -11.19 6.85
CA GLY A 50 4.96 -10.72 5.77
C GLY A 50 3.73 -9.95 6.25
N LEU A 51 3.18 -9.18 5.33
CA LEU A 51 1.94 -8.46 5.52
C LEU A 51 1.21 -8.22 4.20
N THR A 52 -0.09 -8.08 4.31
CA THR A 52 -0.95 -7.67 3.19
C THR A 52 -0.88 -6.17 3.01
N ILE A 53 -0.74 -5.74 1.75
CA ILE A 53 -0.79 -4.35 1.32
C ILE A 53 -1.71 -4.22 0.10
N ASN A 54 -2.18 -3.00 -0.13
CA ASN A 54 -2.90 -2.62 -1.34
C ASN A 54 -2.35 -1.31 -1.95
N SER A 55 -1.16 -0.88 -1.51
CA SER A 55 -0.45 0.34 -1.93
C SER A 55 0.62 0.10 -3.01
N PHE A 56 0.70 -1.13 -3.54
CA PHE A 56 1.66 -1.50 -4.57
C PHE A 56 1.36 -0.78 -5.88
N ASN A 57 2.41 -0.29 -6.56
CA ASN A 57 2.30 0.28 -7.89
C ASN A 57 3.60 0.13 -8.70
N SER A 58 3.49 0.08 -10.03
CA SER A 58 4.63 0.14 -10.95
C SER A 58 5.14 1.58 -11.09
N VAL A 59 6.46 1.75 -11.17
CA VAL A 59 7.09 3.09 -11.29
C VAL A 59 7.80 3.25 -12.63
N SER A 60 8.64 2.29 -13.00
CA SER A 60 9.39 2.32 -14.25
C SER A 60 9.62 0.91 -14.79
N LEU A 61 9.74 0.80 -16.11
CA LEU A 61 10.15 -0.43 -16.80
C LEU A 61 11.65 -0.46 -17.08
N ASP A 62 12.27 0.71 -17.24
CA ASP A 62 13.71 0.86 -17.46
C ASP A 62 14.25 2.06 -16.65
N PRO A 63 14.99 1.83 -15.54
CA PRO A 63 15.19 0.53 -14.89
C PRO A 63 13.87 -0.02 -14.31
N PRO A 64 13.75 -1.34 -14.09
CA PRO A 64 12.54 -1.95 -13.54
C PRO A 64 12.36 -1.54 -12.08
N LEU A 65 11.36 -0.70 -11.81
CA LEU A 65 11.08 -0.13 -10.49
C LEU A 65 9.61 -0.27 -10.11
N ILE A 66 9.38 -0.57 -8.84
CA ILE A 66 8.06 -0.59 -8.19
C ILE A 66 8.12 0.22 -6.89
N LEU A 67 6.96 0.57 -6.36
CA LEU A 67 6.84 1.12 -5.03
C LEU A 67 5.71 0.47 -4.25
N TRP A 68 5.78 0.63 -2.94
CA TRP A 68 4.71 0.36 -2.00
C TRP A 68 4.97 1.17 -0.73
N SER A 69 3.98 1.28 0.14
CA SER A 69 4.09 2.06 1.37
C SER A 69 3.86 1.20 2.62
N LEU A 70 4.78 1.33 3.59
CA LEU A 70 4.69 0.70 4.91
C LEU A 70 4.42 1.75 5.98
N ALA A 71 3.46 1.48 6.87
CA ALA A 71 3.21 2.35 8.01
C ALA A 71 4.43 2.41 8.94
N LEU A 72 4.83 3.61 9.37
CA LEU A 72 5.98 3.79 10.28
C LEU A 72 5.80 3.15 11.66
N LYS A 73 4.56 2.83 12.04
CA LYS A 73 4.22 2.11 13.26
C LYS A 73 4.06 0.60 13.07
N ALA A 74 4.35 0.08 11.88
CA ALA A 74 4.19 -1.35 11.60
C ALA A 74 5.22 -2.17 12.41
N PRO A 75 4.82 -3.25 13.09
CA PRO A 75 5.76 -4.14 13.79
C PRO A 75 6.83 -4.74 12.87
N SER A 76 6.53 -4.86 11.57
CA SER A 76 7.46 -5.37 10.56
C SER A 76 8.46 -4.33 10.04
N LEU A 77 8.33 -3.05 10.41
CA LEU A 77 9.18 -1.96 9.88
C LEU A 77 10.68 -2.23 10.08
N GLY A 78 11.08 -2.71 11.27
CA GLY A 78 12.47 -3.01 11.56
C GLY A 78 13.07 -4.04 10.58
N ALA A 79 12.31 -5.10 10.30
CA ALA A 79 12.76 -6.14 9.36
C ALA A 79 12.88 -5.62 7.93
N PHE A 80 11.90 -4.84 7.45
CA PHE A 80 11.95 -4.27 6.10
C PHE A 80 13.03 -3.20 5.92
N ARG A 81 13.49 -2.56 7.01
CA ARG A 81 14.63 -1.63 6.97
C ARG A 81 15.99 -2.32 7.03
N ALA A 82 16.06 -3.49 7.67
CA ALA A 82 17.31 -4.22 7.88
C ALA A 82 17.61 -5.26 6.78
N THR A 83 16.64 -5.56 5.92
CA THR A 83 16.79 -6.54 4.83
C THR A 83 17.23 -5.87 3.53
N ASP A 84 18.06 -6.57 2.75
CA ASP A 84 18.45 -6.14 1.40
C ASP A 84 17.41 -6.49 0.33
N SER A 85 16.44 -7.38 0.65
CA SER A 85 15.48 -7.88 -0.32
C SER A 85 14.11 -8.18 0.26
N PHE A 86 13.10 -8.06 -0.58
CA PHE A 86 11.73 -8.47 -0.29
C PHE A 86 11.09 -9.06 -1.55
N VAL A 87 9.98 -9.76 -1.36
CA VAL A 87 9.23 -10.41 -2.44
C VAL A 87 7.81 -9.84 -2.48
N ILE A 88 7.33 -9.57 -3.69
CA ILE A 88 5.96 -9.14 -3.98
C ILE A 88 5.17 -10.36 -4.46
N ASN A 89 4.13 -10.74 -3.70
CA ASN A 89 3.23 -11.84 -4.06
C ASN A 89 1.87 -11.23 -4.43
N ILE A 90 1.52 -11.23 -5.71
CA ILE A 90 0.22 -10.74 -6.20
C ILE A 90 -0.81 -11.84 -6.00
N LEU A 91 -1.88 -11.56 -5.26
CA LEU A 91 -2.89 -12.57 -4.91
C LEU A 91 -4.00 -12.67 -5.96
N GLY A 92 -4.43 -13.91 -6.24
CA GLY A 92 -5.66 -14.17 -6.97
C GLY A 92 -6.90 -14.11 -6.07
N ALA A 93 -8.09 -13.99 -6.68
CA ALA A 93 -9.36 -13.91 -5.93
C ALA A 93 -9.61 -15.12 -5.02
N HIS A 94 -9.14 -16.31 -5.40
CA HIS A 94 -9.25 -17.54 -4.61
C HIS A 94 -8.36 -17.55 -3.34
N GLN A 95 -7.48 -16.56 -3.17
CA GLN A 95 -6.55 -16.45 -2.04
C GLN A 95 -6.99 -15.36 -1.05
N GLU A 96 -8.29 -15.05 -0.98
CA GLU A 96 -8.83 -14.06 -0.04
C GLU A 96 -8.42 -14.38 1.40
N ASP A 97 -8.54 -15.64 1.82
CA ASP A 97 -8.19 -16.08 3.17
C ASP A 97 -6.71 -15.87 3.49
N LEU A 98 -5.83 -16.08 2.51
CA LEU A 98 -4.40 -15.80 2.64
C LEU A 98 -4.17 -14.29 2.83
N GLY A 99 -4.80 -13.46 2.02
CA GLY A 99 -4.75 -12.00 2.16
C GLY A 99 -5.25 -11.54 3.54
N ARG A 100 -6.34 -12.12 4.05
CA ARG A 100 -6.86 -11.82 5.39
C ARG A 100 -5.89 -12.27 6.49
N ARG A 101 -5.32 -13.47 6.39
CA ARG A 101 -4.34 -14.00 7.34
C ARG A 101 -3.14 -13.06 7.49
N PHE A 102 -2.62 -12.55 6.38
CA PHE A 102 -1.48 -11.63 6.40
C PHE A 102 -1.82 -10.19 6.81
N ALA A 103 -3.10 -9.80 6.75
CA ALA A 103 -3.60 -8.51 7.22
C ALA A 103 -3.86 -8.47 8.74
N THR A 104 -4.21 -9.61 9.34
CA THR A 104 -4.56 -9.72 10.76
C THR A 104 -3.32 -9.98 11.64
N PRO A 105 -3.18 -9.37 12.83
CA PRO A 105 -2.14 -9.74 13.79
C PRO A 105 -2.23 -11.23 14.18
N SER A 106 -1.11 -11.95 14.11
CA SER A 106 -0.99 -13.36 14.52
C SER A 106 0.42 -13.63 15.01
N ALA A 107 0.57 -14.60 15.92
CA ALA A 107 1.87 -15.09 16.36
C ALA A 107 2.63 -15.80 15.21
N ASP A 108 1.90 -16.52 14.36
CA ASP A 108 2.44 -17.14 13.16
C ASP A 108 1.45 -16.98 11.99
N LYS A 109 1.87 -16.26 10.95
CA LYS A 109 1.10 -16.03 9.72
C LYS A 109 1.41 -17.09 8.64
N PHE A 110 2.48 -17.84 8.81
CA PHE A 110 3.01 -18.80 7.82
C PHE A 110 2.61 -20.25 8.15
N ALA A 111 1.96 -20.52 9.29
CA ALA A 111 1.66 -21.85 9.80
C ALA A 111 0.51 -22.63 9.13
N GLY A 112 0.08 -22.31 7.90
CA GLY A 112 -0.97 -23.10 7.28
C GLY A 112 -1.15 -22.83 5.82
#